data_AF-A0A6L6SYZ3-F1
#
_entry.id   AF-A0A6L6SYZ3-F1
#
_cell.length_a   1.000
_cell.length_b   1.000
_cell.length_c   1.000
_cell.angle_alpha   90.00
_cell.angle_beta   90.00
_cell.angle_gamma   90.00
#
_symmetry.space_group_name_H-M   'P 1'
#
loop_
_entity.id
_entity.type
_entity.pdbx_description
1 polymer ?
#
loop_
_entity_poly.entity_id
_entity_poly.type
_entity_poly.pdbx_seq_one_letter_code
_entity_poly.pdbx_strand_id
1 'polypeptide(L)' 'MIKNRLIDQIWCLDQNTDTLELIESICFNTVVLDLRAENDNCVTHVIINQKMAQQLSESLRKWAEGEKL' A
#
# COMPACT_ATOMS: atom_id res chain seq x y z
N MET A 1 -15.23 15.34 -9.44
CA MET A 1 -14.22 14.33 -9.83
C MET A 1 -13.37 14.07 -8.60
N ILE A 2 -13.54 12.91 -7.96
CA ILE A 2 -12.72 12.56 -6.80
C ILE A 2 -11.36 12.11 -7.35
N LYS A 3 -10.29 12.81 -6.97
CA LYS A 3 -8.92 12.49 -7.39
C LYS A 3 -8.33 11.49 -6.41
N ASN A 4 -7.53 10.55 -6.91
CA ASN A 4 -6.66 9.73 -6.07
C ASN A 4 -5.83 10.64 -5.17
N ARG A 5 -5.74 10.27 -3.89
CA ARG A 5 -5.01 11.03 -2.88
C ARG A 5 -3.79 10.22 -2.45
N LEU A 6 -2.60 10.75 -2.74
CA LEU A 6 -1.37 10.22 -2.14
C LEU A 6 -1.43 10.44 -0.62
N ILE A 7 -1.35 9.36 0.14
CA ILE A 7 -1.34 9.35 1.60
C ILE A 7 0.09 9.38 2.10
N ASP A 8 0.95 8.52 1.54
CA ASP A 8 2.34 8.42 1.93
C ASP A 8 3.20 7.89 0.78
N GLN A 9 4.51 8.13 0.85
CA GLN A 9 5.48 7.65 -0.12
C GLN A 9 6.80 7.33 0.57
N ILE A 10 7.28 6.11 0.37
CA ILE A 10 8.56 5.63 0.88
C ILE A 10 9.52 5.49 -0.31
N TRP A 11 10.69 6.10 -0.19
CA TRP A 11 11.81 5.95 -1.12
C TRP A 11 12.73 4.85 -0.61
N CYS A 12 12.96 3.82 -1.42
CA CYS A 12 13.95 2.80 -1.09
C CYS A 12 15.36 3.40 -1.20
N LEU A 13 16.24 3.02 -0.27
CA LEU A 13 17.60 3.58 -0.16
C LEU A 13 18.63 2.88 -1.06
N ASP A 14 18.28 1.72 -1.62
CA ASP A 14 19.12 1.04 -2.60
C ASP A 14 18.92 1.63 -4.01
N GLN A 15 19.92 1.41 -4.86
CA GLN A 15 20.24 2.23 -6.03
C GLN A 15 19.30 2.11 -7.25
N ASN A 16 18.04 1.76 -7.06
CA ASN A 16 17.05 1.71 -8.13
C ASN A 16 15.93 2.70 -7.80
N THR A 17 15.25 3.21 -8.83
CA THR A 17 14.22 4.27 -8.74
C THR A 17 12.93 3.78 -8.08
N ASP A 18 13.07 3.14 -6.93
CA ASP A 18 12.05 2.31 -6.31
C ASP A 18 11.22 3.15 -5.36
N THR A 19 9.91 3.16 -5.61
CA THR A 19 8.95 3.86 -4.75
C THR A 19 7.89 2.90 -4.27
N LEU A 20 7.52 3.06 -3.00
CA LEU A 20 6.29 2.50 -2.45
C LEU A 20 5.36 3.65 -2.11
N GLU A 21 4.27 3.79 -2.87
CA GLU A 21 3.26 4.81 -2.69
C GLU A 21 2.01 4.20 -2.05
N LEU A 22 1.45 4.91 -1.08
CA LEU A 22 0.19 4.60 -0.45
C LEU A 22 -0.86 5.57 -0.95
N ILE A 23 -1.83 5.09 -1.71
CA ILE A 23 -2.79 5.95 -2.42
C ILE A 23 -4.21 5.59 -1.98
N GLU A 24 -4.99 6.57 -1.53
CA GLU A 24 -6.44 6.43 -1.36
C GLU A 24 -7.12 6.64 -2.72
N SER A 25 -7.91 5.64 -3.13
CA SER A 25 -8.54 5.58 -4.46
C SER A 25 -9.99 5.12 -4.36
N ILE A 26 -10.76 5.30 -5.44
CA ILE A 26 -12.13 4.79 -5.56
C ILE A 26 -12.18 3.72 -6.64
N CYS A 27 -12.56 2.50 -6.25
CA CYS A 27 -12.79 1.37 -7.15
C CYS A 27 -14.26 0.94 -7.03
N PHE A 28 -15.02 0.99 -8.12
CA PHE A 28 -16.46 0.65 -8.14
C PHE A 28 -17.26 1.29 -7.00
N ASN A 29 -17.13 2.62 -6.81
CA ASN A 29 -17.75 3.40 -5.74
C ASN A 29 -17.35 3.00 -4.30
N THR A 30 -16.27 2.22 -4.15
CA THR A 30 -15.73 1.83 -2.85
C THR A 30 -14.38 2.52 -2.64
N VAL A 31 -14.19 3.13 -1.46
CA VAL A 31 -12.88 3.67 -1.06
C VAL A 31 -11.94 2.50 -0.76
N VAL A 32 -10.78 2.50 -1.39
CA VAL A 32 -9.74 1.47 -1.26
C VAL A 32 -8.39 2.13 -1.03
N LEU A 33 -7.47 1.36 -0.45
CA LEU A 33 -6.06 1.70 -0.36
C LEU A 33 -5.32 0.95 -1.47
N ASP A 34 -4.59 1.68 -2.29
CA ASP A 34 -3.74 1.19 -3.36
C ASP A 34 -2.28 1.32 -2.91
N LEU A 35 -1.65 0.17 -2.65
CA LEU A 35 -0.22 0.06 -2.41
C LEU A 35 0.45 -0.13 -3.77
N ARG A 36 1.03 0.95 -4.28
CA ARG A 36 1.71 0.99 -5.57
C ARG A 36 3.22 0.91 -5.36
N ALA A 37 3.83 -0.18 -5.80
CA ALA A 37 5.27 -0.35 -5.85
C ALA A 37 5.76 -0.18 -7.29
N GLU A 38 6.75 0.67 -7.51
CA GLU A 38 7.42 0.85 -8.80
C GLU A 38 8.90 0.50 -8.66
N ASN A 39 9.43 -0.30 -9.59
CA ASN A 39 10.85 -0.64 -9.71
C ASN A 39 11.16 -0.88 -11.19
N ASP A 40 12.19 -0.22 -11.75
CA ASP A 40 12.66 -0.39 -13.14
C ASP A 40 11.52 -0.46 -14.20
N ASN A 41 10.57 0.48 -14.14
CA ASN A 41 9.34 0.55 -14.96
C ASN A 41 8.32 -0.59 -14.77
N CYS A 42 8.56 -1.51 -13.83
CA CYS A 42 7.57 -2.48 -13.38
C CYS A 42 6.74 -1.86 -12.26
N VAL A 43 5.42 -1.84 -12.44
CA VAL A 43 4.48 -1.32 -11.45
C VAL A 43 3.61 -2.45 -10.93
N THR A 44 3.64 -2.66 -9.62
CA THR A 44 2.79 -3.62 -8.91
C THR A 44 1.78 -2.85 -8.06
N HIS A 45 0.52 -3.24 -8.16
CA HIS A 45 -0.56 -2.67 -7.36
C HIS A 45 -1.16 -3.75 -6.45
N VAL A 46 -1.30 -3.44 -5.17
CA VAL A 46 -2.08 -4.23 -4.22
C VAL A 46 -3.24 -3.37 -3.72
N ILE A 47 -4.44 -3.71 -4.17
CA ILE A 47 -5.67 -3.00 -3.79
C ILE A 47 -6.29 -3.69 -2.58
N ILE A 48 -6.43 -2.96 -1.47
CA ILE A 48 -7.07 -3.46 -0.26
C ILE A 48 -8.26 -2.58 0.11
N ASN A 49 -9.37 -3.23 0.42
CA ASN A 49 -10.51 -2.56 1.02
C ASN A 49 -10.29 -2.37 2.53
N GLN A 50 -11.18 -1.61 3.17
CA GLN A 50 -11.08 -1.29 4.59
C GLN A 50 -10.99 -2.54 5.50
N LYS A 51 -11.75 -3.61 5.18
CA LYS A 51 -11.73 -4.86 5.95
C LYS A 51 -10.37 -5.56 5.85
N MET A 52 -9.83 -5.66 4.65
CA MET A 52 -8.51 -6.26 4.41
C MET A 52 -7.40 -5.42 5.04
N ALA A 53 -7.51 -4.08 5.01
CA ALA A 53 -6.56 -3.19 5.66
C ALA A 53 -6.52 -3.39 7.18
N GLN A 54 -7.67 -3.58 7.84
CA GLN A 54 -7.73 -3.90 9.26
C GLN A 54 -7.02 -5.23 9.57
N GLN A 55 -7.32 -6.28 8.82
CA GLN A 55 -6.69 -7.59 8.99
C GLN A 55 -5.17 -7.54 8.76
N LEU A 56 -4.74 -6.86 7.70
CA LEU A 56 -3.33 -6.65 7.40
C LEU A 56 -2.63 -5.89 8.53
N SER A 57 -3.24 -4.84 9.06
CA SER A 57 -2.69 -4.07 10.19
C SER A 57 -2.49 -4.94 11.43
N GLU A 58 -3.44 -5.83 11.74
CA GLU A 58 -3.30 -6.77 12.86
C GLU A 58 -2.17 -7.78 12.62
N SER A 59 -2.11 -8.38 11.43
CA SER A 59 -1.05 -9.32 11.05
C SER A 59 0.34 -8.67 11.09
N LEU A 60 0.49 -7.46 10.55
CA LEU A 60 1.76 -6.72 10.56
C LEU A 60 2.18 -6.36 11.98
N ARG A 61 1.23 -5.97 12.83
CA ARG A 61 1.50 -5.67 14.24
C ARG A 61 2.01 -6.90 14.99
N LYS A 62 1.32 -8.04 14.85
CA LYS A 62 1.75 -9.32 15.45
C LYS A 62 3.14 -9.73 15.00
N TRP A 63 3.41 -9.61 13.71
CA TRP A 63 4.73 -9.88 13.14
C TRP A 63 5.82 -8.99 13.74
N ALA A 64 5.56 -7.67 13.84
CA ALA A 64 6.50 -6.71 14.43
C ALA A 64 6.76 -6.95 15.93
N GLU A 65 5.76 -7.46 16.64
CA GLU A 65 5.86 -7.87 18.06
C GLU A 65 6.56 -9.23 18.23
N GLY A 66 6.92 -9.91 17.13
CA GLY A 66 7.62 -11.20 17.15
C GLY A 66 6.71 -12.42 17.38
N GLU A 67 5.39 -12.25 17.29
CA GLU A 67 4.47 -13.39 17.31
C GLU A 67 4.64 -14.21 16.02
N LYS A 68 4.66 -15.55 16.14
CA LYS A 68 4.63 -16.42 14.96
C LYS A 68 3.24 -16.27 14.31
N LEU A 69 3.23 -15.77 13.07
CA LEU A 69 2.06 -15.71 12.19
C LEU A 69 1.45 -17.10 11.95
#